data_AF-A0A3Q9G8M2-F1
#
_entry.id   AF-A0A3Q9G8M2-F1
#
_cell.length_a   1.000
_cell.length_b   1.000
_cell.length_c   1.000
_cell.angle_alpha   90.00
_cell.angle_beta   90.00
_cell.angle_gamma   90.00
#
_symmetry.space_group_name_H-M   'P 1'
#
loop_
_entity.id
_entity.type
_entity.pdbx_description
1 polymer ?
#
loop_
_entity_poly.entity_id
_entity_poly.type
_entity_poly.pdbx_seq_one_letter_code
_entity_poly.pdbx_strand_id
1 'polypeptide(L)'
;MSELKALKKQAKDAVREMRDWLVRDGHRPDKVDVLGRIDGPGVTFFAMQFRLPGSEDWLLGVAGGYLGDGLTLTGHTITSYEPVTDNFGQDATALIAAMDRALTSGAVAEGREAAGSLVATLLLTEPVDIDRLARTIGGTVEDGVLFHEKARITPGPKQDKLSPIADRAYLWPAAREVTDNHVASLEIETAGADFLERAWDHTRLVSSLIDSHVVGVFANGTVYEPAFYRQVVETTPDGSPPVLALVQLGLAKRMGKLHGFTEGLADVGKDEFLLTGDSPEDLQRVLLELASHVLVTGAVIPGGTELTLSTGTVIHLERKGTGENAALVGSI
;
A
#
# COMPACT_ATOMS: atom_id res chain seq x y z
N MET A 1 17.46 -21.66 -19.05
CA MET A 1 18.64 -21.50 -18.17
C MET A 1 18.80 -22.79 -17.38
N SER A 2 19.99 -23.26 -16.98
CA SER A 2 20.03 -24.41 -16.07
C SER A 2 19.52 -24.01 -14.69
N GLU A 3 18.87 -24.92 -13.96
CA GLU A 3 18.29 -24.69 -12.63
C GLU A 3 19.32 -24.11 -11.65
N LEU A 4 20.54 -24.67 -11.64
CA LEU A 4 21.66 -24.14 -10.85
C LEU A 4 22.06 -22.71 -11.23
N LYS A 5 21.92 -22.33 -12.51
CA LYS A 5 22.22 -20.98 -12.99
C LYS A 5 21.11 -19.99 -12.61
N ALA A 6 19.85 -20.44 -12.60
CA ALA A 6 18.72 -19.65 -12.09
C ALA A 6 18.86 -19.41 -10.59
N LEU A 7 19.12 -20.46 -9.81
CA LEU A 7 19.29 -20.36 -8.36
C LEU A 7 20.44 -19.43 -7.95
N LYS A 8 21.60 -19.53 -8.61
CA LYS A 8 22.73 -18.62 -8.38
C LYS A 8 22.37 -17.17 -8.70
N LYS A 9 21.53 -16.95 -9.71
CA LYS A 9 21.06 -15.62 -10.06
C LYS A 9 20.08 -15.09 -9.03
N GLN A 10 19.09 -15.88 -8.60
CA GLN A 10 18.16 -15.54 -7.53
C GLN A 10 18.88 -15.18 -6.22
N ALA A 11 19.87 -15.98 -5.80
CA ALA A 11 20.66 -15.68 -4.60
C ALA A 11 21.41 -14.35 -4.74
N LYS A 12 22.02 -14.10 -5.91
CA LYS A 12 22.73 -12.84 -6.18
C LYS A 12 21.78 -11.64 -6.21
N ASP A 13 20.61 -11.80 -6.81
CA ASP A 13 19.60 -10.76 -6.91
C ASP A 13 19.01 -10.45 -5.53
N ALA A 14 18.75 -11.46 -4.70
CA ALA A 14 18.31 -11.29 -3.32
C ALA A 14 19.38 -10.60 -2.45
N VAL A 15 20.67 -10.93 -2.63
CA VAL A 15 21.76 -10.24 -1.91
C VAL A 15 21.85 -8.78 -2.34
N ARG A 16 21.68 -8.49 -3.63
CA ARG A 16 21.62 -7.10 -4.10
C ARG A 16 20.46 -6.37 -3.42
N GLU A 17 19.28 -6.97 -3.43
CA GLU A 17 18.09 -6.40 -2.78
C GLU A 17 18.34 -6.13 -1.30
N MET A 18 18.84 -7.12 -0.55
CA MET A 18 19.16 -6.98 0.86
C MET A 18 20.23 -5.90 1.09
N ARG A 19 21.27 -5.83 0.25
CA ARG A 19 22.30 -4.79 0.36
C ARG A 19 21.77 -3.40 0.08
N ASP A 20 20.79 -3.27 -0.81
CA ASP A 20 20.17 -1.98 -1.12
C ASP A 20 19.15 -1.60 -0.03
N TRP A 21 18.38 -2.58 0.48
CA TRP A 21 17.48 -2.44 1.63
C TRP A 21 18.19 -2.01 2.91
N LEU A 22 19.40 -2.52 3.16
CA LEU A 22 20.19 -2.25 4.36
C LEU A 22 21.05 -0.98 4.28
N VAL A 23 20.97 -0.19 3.21
CA VAL A 23 21.70 1.10 3.14
C VAL A 23 21.14 2.03 4.21
N ARG A 24 21.99 2.52 5.12
CA ARG A 24 21.61 3.46 6.18
C ARG A 24 22.48 4.70 6.18
N ASP A 25 21.86 5.88 6.09
CA ASP A 25 22.57 7.17 6.10
C ASP A 25 23.69 7.23 5.05
N GLY A 26 23.45 6.64 3.87
CA GLY A 26 24.44 6.53 2.78
C GLY A 26 25.52 5.46 2.99
N HIS A 27 25.52 4.77 4.13
CA HIS A 27 26.46 3.70 4.45
C HIS A 27 25.83 2.34 4.12
N ARG A 28 26.51 1.60 3.24
CA ARG A 28 26.13 0.21 2.92
C ARG A 28 26.46 -0.71 4.09
N PRO A 29 25.74 -1.82 4.28
CA PRO A 29 26.14 -2.83 5.24
C PRO A 29 27.59 -3.27 4.96
N ASP A 30 28.37 -3.47 6.02
CA ASP A 30 29.77 -3.89 5.93
C ASP A 30 29.84 -5.24 5.20
N LYS A 31 28.91 -6.15 5.51
CA LYS A 31 28.80 -7.47 4.89
C LYS A 31 27.35 -7.91 4.78
N VAL A 32 27.07 -8.71 3.75
CA VAL A 32 25.82 -9.45 3.56
C VAL A 32 26.19 -10.78 2.94
N ASP A 33 25.90 -11.88 3.63
CA ASP A 33 26.21 -13.24 3.20
C ASP A 33 24.96 -14.12 3.26
N VAL A 34 24.78 -14.98 2.25
CA VAL A 34 23.68 -15.95 2.24
C VAL A 34 23.99 -17.07 3.23
N LEU A 35 23.09 -17.30 4.19
CA LEU A 35 23.15 -18.40 5.13
C LEU A 35 22.56 -19.68 4.53
N GLY A 36 21.44 -19.56 3.82
CA GLY A 36 20.75 -20.71 3.27
C GLY A 36 19.51 -20.37 2.47
N ARG A 37 19.01 -21.38 1.76
CA ARG A 37 17.74 -21.31 1.03
C ARG A 37 16.61 -21.76 1.96
N ILE A 38 15.51 -21.03 1.95
CA ILE A 38 14.26 -21.41 2.62
C ILE A 38 13.21 -21.63 1.53
N ASP A 39 12.70 -22.85 1.43
CA ASP A 39 11.68 -23.21 0.45
C ASP A 39 10.31 -23.33 1.11
N GLY A 40 9.36 -22.55 0.62
CA GLY A 40 7.94 -22.69 0.88
C GLY A 40 7.21 -23.35 -0.30
N PRO A 41 5.90 -23.61 -0.19
CA PRO A 41 5.10 -24.16 -1.29
C PRO A 41 5.11 -23.23 -2.53
N GLY A 42 5.93 -23.55 -3.52
CA GLY A 42 6.02 -22.81 -4.79
C GLY A 42 6.82 -21.49 -4.73
N VAL A 43 7.40 -21.16 -3.57
CA VAL A 43 8.15 -19.91 -3.35
C VAL A 43 9.49 -20.18 -2.69
N THR A 44 10.53 -19.48 -3.14
CA THR A 44 11.88 -19.57 -2.58
C THR A 44 12.33 -18.24 -1.98
N PHE A 45 12.87 -18.32 -0.76
CA PHE A 45 13.52 -17.24 -0.04
C PHE A 45 14.98 -17.58 0.29
N PHE A 46 15.77 -16.56 0.61
CA PHE A 46 17.14 -16.72 1.07
C PHE A 46 17.29 -16.09 2.45
N ALA A 47 17.67 -16.90 3.43
CA ALA A 47 18.13 -16.41 4.72
C ALA A 47 19.56 -15.86 4.56
N MET A 48 19.82 -14.72 5.17
CA MET A 48 21.06 -13.98 5.06
C MET A 48 21.50 -13.49 6.44
N GLN A 49 22.80 -13.39 6.62
CA GLN A 49 23.39 -12.64 7.71
C GLN A 49 23.96 -11.34 7.16
N PHE A 50 23.86 -10.27 7.92
CA PHE A 50 24.47 -9.00 7.56
C PHE A 50 25.08 -8.30 8.77
N ARG A 51 26.02 -7.40 8.50
CA ARG A 51 26.60 -6.48 9.48
C ARG A 51 26.30 -5.05 9.09
N LEU A 52 25.74 -4.31 10.03
CA LEU A 52 25.60 -2.86 9.88
C LEU A 52 26.96 -2.17 10.02
N PRO A 53 27.14 -0.99 9.40
CA PRO A 53 28.39 -0.23 9.51
C PRO A 53 28.84 -0.06 10.96
N GLY A 54 30.06 -0.54 11.27
CA GLY A 54 30.67 -0.39 12.59
C GLY A 54 30.08 -1.28 13.68
N SER A 55 29.15 -2.19 13.34
CA SER A 55 28.67 -3.24 14.24
C SER A 55 29.49 -4.52 14.05
N GLU A 56 29.78 -5.21 15.16
CA GLU A 56 30.37 -6.56 15.14
C GLU A 56 29.30 -7.67 15.09
N ASP A 57 28.03 -7.32 15.35
CA ASP A 57 26.94 -8.28 15.43
C ASP A 57 26.46 -8.70 14.04
N TRP A 58 26.36 -10.01 13.83
CA TRP A 58 25.70 -10.58 12.65
C TRP A 58 24.20 -10.65 12.90
N LEU A 59 23.44 -9.97 12.05
CA LEU A 59 21.99 -9.89 12.15
C LEU A 59 21.32 -10.72 11.06
N LEU A 60 20.17 -11.30 11.37
CA LEU A 60 19.41 -12.14 10.45
C LEU A 60 18.49 -11.31 9.55
N GLY A 61 18.49 -11.61 8.26
CA GLY A 61 17.54 -11.09 7.29
C GLY A 61 17.07 -12.17 6.32
N VAL A 62 15.95 -11.92 5.66
CA VAL A 62 15.40 -12.77 4.60
C VAL A 62 15.11 -11.89 3.39
N ALA A 63 15.55 -12.31 2.22
CA ALA A 63 15.17 -11.70 0.94
C ALA A 63 14.78 -12.78 -0.07
N GLY A 64 13.72 -12.54 -0.84
CA GLY A 64 13.31 -13.46 -1.89
C GLY A 64 11.84 -13.32 -2.26
N GLY A 65 11.16 -14.47 -2.36
CA GLY A 65 9.81 -14.55 -2.88
C GLY A 65 9.78 -14.95 -4.36
N TYR A 66 10.71 -15.79 -4.80
CA TYR A 66 10.77 -16.27 -6.18
C TYR A 66 9.75 -17.38 -6.41
N LEU A 67 8.89 -17.22 -7.41
CA LEU A 67 7.94 -18.24 -7.82
C LEU A 67 8.61 -19.22 -8.80
N GLY A 68 8.74 -20.49 -8.40
CA GLY A 68 9.39 -21.52 -9.21
C GLY A 68 10.84 -21.16 -9.62
N ASP A 69 11.16 -21.28 -10.90
CA ASP A 69 12.45 -20.91 -11.49
C ASP A 69 12.51 -19.45 -11.99
N GLY A 70 11.46 -18.67 -11.70
CA GLY A 70 11.34 -17.26 -12.05
C GLY A 70 12.43 -16.40 -11.40
N LEU A 71 12.83 -15.34 -12.09
CA LEU A 71 13.84 -14.38 -11.62
C LEU A 71 13.23 -13.06 -11.16
N THR A 72 11.91 -12.93 -11.30
CA THR A 72 11.16 -11.78 -10.81
C THR A 72 11.08 -11.88 -9.29
N LEU A 73 11.81 -11.00 -8.63
CA LEU A 73 11.76 -10.83 -7.18
C LEU A 73 10.47 -10.10 -6.83
N THR A 74 9.68 -10.64 -5.93
CA THR A 74 8.38 -10.04 -5.50
C THR A 74 8.55 -8.99 -4.40
N GLY A 75 9.77 -8.57 -4.08
CA GLY A 75 10.06 -7.46 -3.16
C GLY A 75 10.02 -7.80 -1.68
N HIS A 76 9.99 -9.08 -1.30
CA HIS A 76 9.93 -9.50 0.10
C HIS A 76 11.33 -9.54 0.73
N THR A 77 11.78 -8.39 1.23
CA THR A 77 13.00 -8.26 2.04
C THR A 77 12.65 -7.79 3.45
N ILE A 78 13.04 -8.56 4.46
CA ILE A 78 12.70 -8.30 5.87
C ILE A 78 13.85 -8.71 6.78
N THR A 79 14.02 -8.01 7.89
CA THR A 79 14.95 -8.37 8.96
C THR A 79 14.31 -8.06 10.31
N SER A 80 14.51 -8.94 11.30
CA SER A 80 14.14 -8.66 12.70
C SER A 80 15.18 -7.81 13.43
N TYR A 81 16.32 -7.52 12.79
CA TYR A 81 17.52 -6.93 13.41
C TYR A 81 18.00 -7.68 14.66
N GLU A 82 17.70 -8.97 14.75
CA GLU A 82 18.17 -9.82 15.83
C GLU A 82 19.45 -10.56 15.43
N PRO A 83 20.33 -10.89 16.40
CA PRO A 83 21.51 -11.68 16.14
C PRO A 83 21.20 -13.03 15.48
N VAL A 84 22.06 -13.45 14.56
CA VAL A 84 21.99 -14.78 13.95
C VAL A 84 22.26 -15.84 15.03
N THR A 85 21.37 -16.82 15.11
CA THR A 85 21.51 -17.98 16.01
C THR A 85 21.89 -19.24 15.22
N ASP A 86 22.30 -20.30 15.93
CA ASP A 86 22.50 -21.63 15.34
C ASP A 86 21.22 -22.20 14.71
N ASN A 87 20.05 -21.65 15.06
CA ASN A 87 18.73 -22.03 14.55
C ASN A 87 18.22 -21.07 13.45
N PHE A 88 19.09 -20.36 12.74
CA PHE A 88 18.72 -19.35 11.72
C PHE A 88 17.65 -19.82 10.72
N GLY A 89 17.58 -21.12 10.40
CA GLY A 89 16.54 -21.66 9.52
C GLY A 89 15.15 -21.60 10.13
N GLN A 90 15.02 -21.89 11.42
CA GLN A 90 13.77 -21.75 12.17
C GLN A 90 13.42 -20.28 12.36
N ASP A 91 14.40 -19.44 12.70
CA ASP A 91 14.21 -17.99 12.88
C ASP A 91 13.78 -17.31 11.56
N ALA A 92 14.43 -17.67 10.44
CA ALA A 92 14.06 -17.19 9.11
C ALA A 92 12.68 -17.71 8.69
N THR A 93 12.36 -18.96 9.00
CA THR A 93 11.01 -19.52 8.77
C THR A 93 9.98 -18.81 9.65
N ALA A 94 10.32 -18.43 10.88
CA ALA A 94 9.44 -17.67 11.76
C ALA A 94 9.22 -16.24 11.26
N LEU A 95 10.24 -15.61 10.68
CA LEU A 95 10.17 -14.30 10.04
C LEU A 95 9.31 -14.34 8.76
N ILE A 96 9.54 -15.34 7.90
CA ILE A 96 8.69 -15.61 6.72
C ILE A 96 7.27 -15.93 7.16
N ALA A 97 7.07 -16.75 8.20
CA ALA A 97 5.75 -17.08 8.68
C ALA A 97 5.08 -15.91 9.42
N ALA A 98 5.83 -14.97 10.01
CA ALA A 98 5.27 -13.75 10.56
C ALA A 98 4.80 -12.82 9.44
N MET A 99 5.59 -12.70 8.37
CA MET A 99 5.19 -12.06 7.13
C MET A 99 3.95 -12.75 6.53
N ASP A 100 3.96 -14.08 6.33
CA ASP A 100 2.84 -14.86 5.79
C ASP A 100 1.59 -14.81 6.70
N ARG A 101 1.74 -14.79 8.03
CA ARG A 101 0.62 -14.66 8.98
C ARG A 101 0.04 -13.24 8.95
N ALA A 102 0.87 -12.21 8.88
CA ALA A 102 0.39 -10.85 8.66
C ALA A 102 -0.34 -10.74 7.30
N LEU A 103 0.17 -11.44 6.28
CA LEU A 103 -0.37 -11.54 4.92
C LEU A 103 -1.69 -12.34 4.83
N THR A 104 -1.91 -13.35 5.66
CA THR A 104 -3.10 -14.23 5.58
C THR A 104 -4.21 -13.92 6.59
N SER A 105 -3.94 -13.13 7.63
CA SER A 105 -4.88 -13.04 8.77
C SER A 105 -5.67 -11.74 8.91
N GLY A 106 -5.54 -10.75 8.03
CA GLY A 106 -6.36 -9.54 8.14
C GLY A 106 -6.30 -8.92 9.53
N ALA A 107 -5.12 -8.95 10.17
CA ALA A 107 -4.96 -8.48 11.54
C ALA A 107 -5.39 -7.02 11.63
N VAL A 108 -6.47 -6.75 12.34
CA VAL A 108 -7.00 -5.39 12.50
C VAL A 108 -6.29 -4.73 13.67
N ALA A 109 -5.86 -3.49 13.50
CA ALA A 109 -5.28 -2.73 14.60
C ALA A 109 -6.27 -2.66 15.76
N GLU A 110 -5.76 -2.73 16.99
CA GLU A 110 -6.60 -2.82 18.18
C GLU A 110 -7.63 -1.67 18.23
N GLY A 111 -8.92 -2.03 18.30
CA GLY A 111 -10.05 -1.11 18.34
C GLY A 111 -10.51 -0.57 16.97
N ARG A 112 -10.01 -1.12 15.85
CA ARG A 112 -10.51 -0.84 14.50
C ARG A 112 -11.37 -1.98 13.98
N GLU A 113 -12.15 -1.69 12.95
CA GLU A 113 -12.82 -2.68 12.10
C GLU A 113 -12.39 -2.40 10.65
N ALA A 114 -12.11 -3.46 9.88
CA ALA A 114 -11.90 -3.31 8.45
C ALA A 114 -13.26 -3.11 7.76
N ALA A 115 -13.34 -2.17 6.82
CA ALA A 115 -14.56 -1.96 6.05
C ALA A 115 -14.87 -3.22 5.22
N GLY A 116 -16.12 -3.66 5.28
CA GLY A 116 -16.62 -4.80 4.49
C GLY A 116 -16.72 -4.49 2.99
N SER A 117 -16.60 -3.21 2.62
CA SER A 117 -16.60 -2.72 1.25
C SER A 117 -15.63 -1.54 1.07
N LEU A 118 -15.20 -1.32 -0.17
CA LEU A 118 -14.50 -0.11 -0.58
C LEU A 118 -15.45 0.73 -1.44
N VAL A 119 -15.37 2.05 -1.31
CA VAL A 119 -16.25 2.99 -2.01
C VAL A 119 -15.42 4.03 -2.75
N ALA A 120 -15.76 4.25 -4.02
CA ALA A 120 -15.27 5.37 -4.81
C ALA A 120 -16.44 5.98 -5.58
N THR A 121 -16.37 7.28 -5.84
CA THR A 121 -17.39 8.02 -6.58
C THR A 121 -16.75 8.68 -7.79
N LEU A 122 -17.19 8.31 -8.99
CA LEU A 122 -16.83 9.04 -10.21
C LEU A 122 -17.65 10.33 -10.29
N LEU A 123 -16.98 11.44 -10.60
CA LEU A 123 -17.59 12.74 -10.80
C LEU A 123 -17.78 12.97 -12.29
N LEU A 124 -19.02 13.22 -12.71
CA LEU A 124 -19.40 13.16 -14.13
C LEU A 124 -19.90 14.50 -14.65
N THR A 125 -19.57 14.82 -15.91
CA THR A 125 -20.11 15.98 -16.63
C THR A 125 -21.54 15.76 -17.13
N GLU A 126 -22.03 14.52 -17.12
CA GLU A 126 -23.40 14.17 -17.49
C GLU A 126 -23.89 12.94 -16.70
N PRO A 127 -25.22 12.76 -16.51
CA PRO A 127 -25.77 11.56 -15.87
C PRO A 127 -25.47 10.29 -16.67
N VAL A 128 -25.18 9.19 -15.96
CA VAL A 128 -24.98 7.87 -16.57
C VAL A 128 -26.31 7.18 -16.86
N ASP A 129 -26.43 6.61 -18.05
CA ASP A 129 -27.46 5.62 -18.40
C ASP A 129 -27.05 4.25 -17.82
N ILE A 130 -27.69 3.86 -16.71
CA ILE A 130 -27.34 2.66 -15.95
C ILE A 130 -27.63 1.36 -16.72
N ASP A 131 -28.67 1.34 -17.56
CA ASP A 131 -29.03 0.18 -18.39
C ASP A 131 -28.04 0.00 -19.56
N ARG A 132 -27.55 1.10 -20.13
CA ARG A 132 -26.45 1.07 -21.09
C ARG A 132 -25.15 0.61 -20.44
N LEU A 133 -24.86 1.07 -19.23
CA LEU A 133 -23.68 0.63 -18.50
C LEU A 133 -23.74 -0.87 -18.21
N ALA A 134 -24.88 -1.38 -17.73
CA ALA A 134 -25.11 -2.79 -17.47
C ALA A 134 -24.88 -3.67 -18.71
N ARG A 135 -25.28 -3.21 -19.90
CA ARG A 135 -24.99 -3.93 -21.16
C ARG A 135 -23.51 -3.92 -21.55
N THR A 136 -22.75 -2.94 -21.07
CA THR A 136 -21.33 -2.75 -21.42
C THR A 136 -20.43 -3.60 -20.54
N ILE A 137 -20.66 -3.58 -19.22
CA ILE A 137 -19.83 -4.30 -18.24
C ILE A 137 -20.45 -5.63 -17.79
N GLY A 138 -21.72 -5.88 -18.12
CA GLY A 138 -22.49 -7.00 -17.61
C GLY A 138 -23.04 -6.74 -16.20
N GLY A 139 -24.15 -7.37 -15.84
CA GLY A 139 -24.79 -7.21 -14.53
C GLY A 139 -26.31 -7.11 -14.64
N THR A 140 -26.95 -6.92 -13.48
CA THR A 140 -28.40 -6.75 -13.38
C THR A 140 -28.73 -5.38 -12.80
N VAL A 141 -29.73 -4.71 -13.39
CA VAL A 141 -30.25 -3.45 -12.86
C VAL A 141 -31.52 -3.73 -12.08
N GLU A 142 -31.53 -3.34 -10.80
CA GLU A 142 -32.68 -3.43 -9.91
C GLU A 142 -32.87 -2.07 -9.23
N ASP A 143 -34.08 -1.50 -9.34
CA ASP A 143 -34.42 -0.19 -8.77
C ASP A 143 -33.43 0.94 -9.08
N GLY A 144 -32.87 0.94 -10.30
CA GLY A 144 -31.90 1.95 -10.76
C GLY A 144 -30.47 1.76 -10.26
N VAL A 145 -30.19 0.64 -9.58
CA VAL A 145 -28.86 0.25 -9.11
C VAL A 145 -28.35 -0.91 -9.97
N LEU A 146 -27.11 -0.82 -10.43
CA LEU A 146 -26.44 -1.89 -11.17
C LEU A 146 -25.65 -2.77 -10.21
N PHE A 147 -25.93 -4.07 -10.24
CA PHE A 147 -25.17 -5.11 -9.56
C PHE A 147 -24.26 -5.80 -10.58
N HIS A 148 -22.96 -5.67 -10.38
CA HIS A 148 -21.91 -6.25 -11.23
C HIS A 148 -20.94 -7.03 -10.34
N GLU A 149 -20.96 -8.36 -10.42
CA GLU A 149 -20.16 -9.23 -9.55
C GLU A 149 -20.38 -8.93 -8.06
N LYS A 150 -19.34 -8.50 -7.34
CA LYS A 150 -19.40 -8.08 -5.91
C LYS A 150 -19.67 -6.59 -5.75
N ALA A 151 -19.87 -5.86 -6.85
CA ALA A 151 -20.02 -4.43 -6.86
C ALA A 151 -21.48 -3.99 -6.97
N ARG A 152 -21.78 -2.92 -6.26
CA ARG A 152 -23.03 -2.16 -6.34
C ARG A 152 -22.70 -0.78 -6.89
N ILE A 153 -23.32 -0.43 -8.01
CA ILE A 153 -23.06 0.80 -8.75
C ILE A 153 -24.32 1.64 -8.77
N THR A 154 -24.26 2.84 -8.17
CA THR A 154 -25.41 3.70 -7.94
C THR A 154 -25.20 5.07 -8.61
N PRO A 155 -26.01 5.44 -9.62
CA PRO A 155 -25.98 6.79 -10.16
C PRO A 155 -26.53 7.79 -9.13
N GLY A 156 -25.92 8.97 -9.07
CA GLY A 156 -26.24 10.00 -8.08
C GLY A 156 -26.17 11.42 -8.64
N PRO A 157 -26.67 12.40 -7.87
CA PRO A 157 -26.60 13.81 -8.24
C PRO A 157 -25.18 14.38 -8.05
N LYS A 158 -25.01 15.66 -8.35
CA LYS A 158 -23.81 16.43 -8.00
C LYS A 158 -23.45 16.29 -6.50
N GLN A 159 -22.16 16.23 -6.21
CA GLN A 159 -21.58 16.19 -4.87
C GLN A 159 -21.23 17.61 -4.40
N ASP A 160 -22.08 18.20 -3.56
CA ASP A 160 -22.00 19.62 -3.17
C ASP A 160 -20.87 19.97 -2.18
N LYS A 161 -20.19 18.98 -1.59
CA LYS A 161 -19.22 19.17 -0.48
C LYS A 161 -17.77 18.83 -0.85
N LEU A 162 -17.45 18.81 -2.15
CA LEU A 162 -16.11 18.43 -2.60
C LEU A 162 -15.10 19.57 -2.61
N SER A 163 -15.51 20.84 -2.73
CA SER A 163 -14.54 21.93 -2.94
C SER A 163 -13.46 22.01 -1.84
N PRO A 164 -13.76 21.88 -0.52
CA PRO A 164 -12.73 21.85 0.51
C PRO A 164 -11.81 20.63 0.45
N ILE A 165 -12.28 19.51 -0.12
CA ILE A 165 -11.50 18.30 -0.35
C ILE A 165 -10.58 18.51 -1.56
N ALA A 166 -11.13 19.01 -2.66
CA ALA A 166 -10.39 19.33 -3.87
C ALA A 166 -9.32 20.42 -3.65
N ASP A 167 -9.59 21.42 -2.81
CA ASP A 167 -8.60 22.42 -2.38
C ASP A 167 -7.37 21.81 -1.67
N ARG A 168 -7.53 20.62 -1.07
CA ARG A 168 -6.48 19.91 -0.34
C ARG A 168 -5.76 18.86 -1.21
N ALA A 169 -6.20 18.63 -2.44
CA ALA A 169 -5.59 17.69 -3.37
C ALA A 169 -4.31 18.28 -3.99
N TYR A 170 -3.23 18.40 -3.21
CA TYR A 170 -1.99 19.06 -3.65
C TYR A 170 -1.32 18.41 -4.88
N LEU A 171 -1.54 17.11 -5.12
CA LEU A 171 -1.05 16.41 -6.32
C LEU A 171 -1.80 16.82 -7.58
N TRP A 172 -2.95 17.49 -7.44
CA TRP A 172 -3.77 17.95 -8.55
C TRP A 172 -4.25 19.38 -8.29
N PRO A 173 -3.42 20.40 -8.54
CA PRO A 173 -3.76 21.81 -8.25
C PRO A 173 -5.03 22.32 -8.93
N ALA A 174 -5.42 21.72 -10.07
CA ALA A 174 -6.64 22.06 -10.81
C ALA A 174 -7.89 21.33 -10.30
N ALA A 175 -7.78 20.48 -9.26
CA ALA A 175 -8.85 19.62 -8.78
C ALA A 175 -10.15 20.38 -8.56
N ARG A 176 -10.11 21.50 -7.84
CA ARG A 176 -11.33 22.28 -7.55
C ARG A 176 -11.98 22.83 -8.82
N GLU A 177 -11.20 23.53 -9.65
CA GLU A 177 -11.70 24.15 -10.88
C GLU A 177 -12.33 23.10 -11.82
N VAL A 178 -11.66 21.96 -11.97
CA VAL A 178 -12.12 20.89 -12.87
C VAL A 178 -13.32 20.17 -12.29
N THR A 179 -13.26 19.75 -11.03
CA THR A 179 -14.31 18.95 -10.40
C THR A 179 -15.57 19.76 -10.17
N ASP A 180 -15.51 21.08 -9.92
CA ASP A 180 -16.71 21.92 -9.76
C ASP A 180 -17.64 21.90 -11.00
N ASN A 181 -17.15 21.48 -12.18
CA ASN A 181 -17.94 21.33 -13.40
C ASN A 181 -18.79 20.04 -13.46
N HIS A 182 -18.63 19.11 -12.52
CA HIS A 182 -19.48 17.92 -12.47
C HIS A 182 -20.94 18.28 -12.17
N VAL A 183 -21.85 17.47 -12.69
CA VAL A 183 -23.32 17.63 -12.55
C VAL A 183 -24.00 16.36 -12.04
N ALA A 184 -23.29 15.23 -12.08
CA ALA A 184 -23.76 13.93 -11.62
C ALA A 184 -22.60 13.14 -10.99
N SER A 185 -22.93 12.04 -10.34
CA SER A 185 -21.95 11.12 -9.77
C SER A 185 -22.31 9.66 -10.05
N LEU A 186 -21.32 8.78 -9.96
CA LEU A 186 -21.50 7.33 -9.99
C LEU A 186 -20.74 6.72 -8.81
N GLU A 187 -21.46 6.31 -7.79
CA GLU A 187 -20.89 5.63 -6.63
C GLU A 187 -20.68 4.14 -6.95
N ILE A 188 -19.51 3.63 -6.64
CA ILE A 188 -19.10 2.25 -6.84
C ILE A 188 -18.69 1.72 -5.48
N GLU A 189 -19.49 0.80 -4.95
CA GLU A 189 -19.19 0.05 -3.74
C GLU A 189 -18.79 -1.37 -4.12
N THR A 190 -17.66 -1.87 -3.62
CA THR A 190 -17.19 -3.24 -3.90
C THR A 190 -17.00 -3.98 -2.58
N ALA A 191 -17.81 -5.02 -2.35
CA ALA A 191 -17.76 -5.82 -1.13
C ALA A 191 -16.79 -7.00 -1.25
N GLY A 192 -16.31 -7.50 -0.12
CA GLY A 192 -15.46 -8.70 -0.08
C GLY A 192 -14.85 -8.93 1.31
N ALA A 193 -14.50 -10.18 1.60
CA ALA A 193 -13.81 -10.53 2.85
C ALA A 193 -12.30 -10.28 2.73
N ASP A 194 -11.68 -10.81 1.68
CA ASP A 194 -10.26 -10.62 1.40
C ASP A 194 -9.98 -9.19 0.94
N PHE A 195 -9.07 -8.50 1.64
CA PHE A 195 -8.75 -7.11 1.37
C PHE A 195 -8.03 -6.93 0.04
N LEU A 196 -7.04 -7.75 -0.28
CA LEU A 196 -6.22 -7.56 -1.47
C LEU A 196 -7.01 -7.85 -2.74
N GLU A 197 -7.83 -8.91 -2.72
CA GLU A 197 -8.79 -9.21 -3.78
C GLU A 197 -9.79 -8.06 -3.94
N ARG A 198 -10.41 -7.61 -2.85
CA ARG A 198 -11.37 -6.49 -2.88
C ARG A 198 -10.74 -5.19 -3.40
N ALA A 199 -9.51 -4.88 -2.99
CA ALA A 199 -8.77 -3.71 -3.46
C ALA A 199 -8.53 -3.77 -4.96
N TRP A 200 -8.16 -4.94 -5.50
CA TRP A 200 -7.98 -5.12 -6.93
C TRP A 200 -9.29 -5.06 -7.71
N ASP A 201 -10.31 -5.80 -7.28
CA ASP A 201 -11.65 -5.80 -7.89
C ASP A 201 -12.18 -4.36 -7.94
N HIS A 202 -12.09 -3.64 -6.82
CA HIS A 202 -12.57 -2.27 -6.70
C HIS A 202 -11.82 -1.30 -7.61
N THR A 203 -10.50 -1.23 -7.49
CA THR A 203 -9.71 -0.23 -8.23
C THR A 203 -9.69 -0.49 -9.74
N ARG A 204 -9.71 -1.75 -10.18
CA ARG A 204 -9.86 -2.11 -11.60
C ARG A 204 -11.22 -1.73 -12.14
N LEU A 205 -12.29 -2.01 -11.38
CA LEU A 205 -13.63 -1.62 -11.78
C LEU A 205 -13.72 -0.09 -11.92
N VAL A 206 -13.29 0.66 -10.89
CA VAL A 206 -13.26 2.13 -10.93
C VAL A 206 -12.44 2.63 -12.13
N SER A 207 -11.23 2.08 -12.32
CA SER A 207 -10.34 2.45 -13.44
C SER A 207 -10.96 2.16 -14.81
N SER A 208 -11.70 1.04 -14.95
CA SER A 208 -12.35 0.64 -16.19
C SER A 208 -13.52 1.54 -16.58
N LEU A 209 -14.13 2.20 -15.59
CA LEU A 209 -15.27 3.11 -15.74
C LEU A 209 -14.85 4.56 -15.97
N ILE A 210 -13.55 4.86 -15.99
CA ILE A 210 -13.03 6.19 -16.33
C ILE A 210 -13.04 6.39 -17.84
N ASP A 211 -13.95 7.24 -18.31
CA ASP A 211 -14.07 7.70 -19.70
C ASP A 211 -13.86 9.22 -19.82
N SER A 212 -14.24 9.81 -20.97
CA SER A 212 -14.11 11.25 -21.22
C SER A 212 -15.07 12.14 -20.41
N HIS A 213 -16.11 11.56 -19.80
CA HIS A 213 -17.11 12.30 -19.02
C HIS A 213 -16.77 12.31 -17.53
N VAL A 214 -15.84 11.47 -17.08
CA VAL A 214 -15.32 11.47 -15.72
C VAL A 214 -14.30 12.60 -15.56
N VAL A 215 -14.63 13.57 -14.70
CA VAL A 215 -13.75 14.71 -14.40
C VAL A 215 -12.93 14.52 -13.13
N GLY A 216 -13.30 13.58 -12.26
CA GLY A 216 -12.55 13.26 -11.05
C GLY A 216 -13.01 11.96 -10.40
N VAL A 217 -12.17 11.38 -9.55
CA VAL A 217 -12.50 10.22 -8.72
C VAL A 217 -12.42 10.63 -7.26
N PHE A 218 -13.54 10.62 -6.54
CA PHE A 218 -13.57 10.87 -5.10
C PHE A 218 -13.52 9.53 -4.35
N ALA A 219 -12.45 9.31 -3.58
CA ALA A 219 -12.27 8.14 -2.72
C ALA A 219 -11.39 8.52 -1.52
N ASN A 220 -11.39 7.72 -0.45
CA ASN A 220 -10.41 7.77 0.67
C ASN A 220 -9.98 9.20 1.08
N GLY A 221 -10.97 10.09 1.25
CA GLY A 221 -10.76 11.45 1.74
C GLY A 221 -10.28 12.50 0.72
N THR A 222 -10.05 12.13 -0.54
CA THR A 222 -9.50 13.02 -1.59
C THR A 222 -10.17 12.87 -2.95
N VAL A 223 -9.85 13.79 -3.87
CA VAL A 223 -10.20 13.67 -5.28
C VAL A 223 -8.94 13.46 -6.13
N TYR A 224 -8.96 12.44 -6.98
CA TYR A 224 -7.89 12.11 -7.91
C TYR A 224 -8.20 12.62 -9.32
N GLU A 225 -7.14 13.01 -10.03
CA GLU A 225 -7.19 13.18 -11.48
C GLU A 225 -7.45 11.80 -12.14
N PRO A 226 -8.43 11.67 -13.06
CA PRO A 226 -8.78 10.36 -13.62
C PRO A 226 -7.63 9.68 -14.40
N ALA A 227 -6.78 10.47 -15.07
CA ALA A 227 -5.60 9.94 -15.74
C ALA A 227 -4.57 9.39 -14.76
N PHE A 228 -4.33 10.09 -13.64
CA PHE A 228 -3.45 9.63 -12.56
C PHE A 228 -3.98 8.33 -11.94
N TYR A 229 -5.27 8.27 -11.61
CA TYR A 229 -5.87 7.07 -11.01
C TYR A 229 -5.70 5.84 -11.93
N ARG A 230 -6.02 5.98 -13.23
CA ARG A 230 -5.80 4.90 -14.21
C ARG A 230 -4.34 4.48 -14.28
N GLN A 231 -3.43 5.45 -14.36
CA GLN A 231 -1.99 5.15 -14.43
C GLN A 231 -1.52 4.37 -13.19
N VAL A 232 -1.96 4.74 -11.99
CA VAL A 232 -1.64 3.99 -10.77
C VAL A 232 -2.11 2.54 -10.89
N VAL A 233 -3.37 2.32 -11.27
CA VAL A 233 -3.94 0.97 -11.38
C VAL A 233 -3.26 0.14 -12.47
N GLU A 234 -3.01 0.71 -13.64
CA GLU A 234 -2.41 0.03 -14.80
C GLU A 234 -0.92 -0.30 -14.60
N THR A 235 -0.19 0.51 -13.84
CA THR A 235 1.25 0.31 -13.59
C THR A 235 1.54 -0.48 -12.32
N THR A 236 0.53 -0.71 -11.47
CA THR A 236 0.67 -1.55 -10.28
C THR A 236 0.79 -3.03 -10.70
N PRO A 237 1.85 -3.75 -10.27
CA PRO A 237 2.01 -5.17 -10.58
C PRO A 237 0.94 -6.05 -9.92
N ASP A 238 0.50 -7.10 -10.62
CA ASP A 238 -0.39 -8.13 -10.06
C ASP A 238 0.13 -8.65 -8.71
N GLY A 239 -0.77 -8.77 -7.73
CA GLY A 239 -0.44 -9.22 -6.38
C GLY A 239 0.06 -8.11 -5.43
N SER A 240 0.23 -6.87 -5.90
CA SER A 240 0.49 -5.70 -5.04
C SER A 240 -0.75 -4.80 -4.98
N PRO A 241 -1.13 -4.24 -3.82
CA PRO A 241 -2.25 -3.30 -3.76
C PRO A 241 -1.85 -1.97 -4.44
N PRO A 242 -2.74 -1.33 -5.23
CA PRO A 242 -2.48 0.00 -5.81
C PRO A 242 -2.57 1.09 -4.73
N VAL A 243 -1.49 1.23 -3.94
CA VAL A 243 -1.43 2.06 -2.73
C VAL A 243 -1.93 3.49 -2.97
N LEU A 244 -1.50 4.14 -4.05
CA LEU A 244 -1.86 5.54 -4.36
C LEU A 244 -3.31 5.71 -4.87
N ALA A 245 -4.04 4.62 -5.09
CA ALA A 245 -5.48 4.63 -5.36
C ALA A 245 -6.30 4.28 -4.11
N LEU A 246 -5.67 3.67 -3.10
CA LEU A 246 -6.30 3.18 -1.86
C LEU A 246 -6.02 4.07 -0.64
N VAL A 247 -4.93 4.82 -0.66
CA VAL A 247 -4.48 5.66 0.45
C VAL A 247 -4.05 7.01 -0.08
N GLN A 248 -4.70 8.07 0.39
CA GLN A 248 -4.23 9.43 0.19
C GLN A 248 -2.99 9.68 1.05
N LEU A 249 -1.94 10.23 0.44
CA LEU A 249 -0.76 10.73 1.15
C LEU A 249 -0.86 12.25 1.27
N GLY A 250 -1.44 12.75 2.36
CA GLY A 250 -1.70 14.17 2.58
C GLY A 250 -0.51 14.91 3.18
N LEU A 251 -0.37 16.19 2.82
CA LEU A 251 0.65 17.10 3.39
C LEU A 251 -0.03 18.37 3.90
N ALA A 252 0.39 18.87 5.06
CA ALA A 252 -0.13 20.10 5.64
C ALA A 252 0.95 20.84 6.43
N LYS A 253 0.94 22.18 6.38
CA LYS A 253 1.79 23.01 7.22
C LYS A 253 0.98 23.59 8.38
N ARG A 254 1.39 23.30 9.63
CA ARG A 254 0.72 23.78 10.84
C ARG A 254 1.74 24.36 11.81
N MET A 255 1.52 25.60 12.25
CA MET A 255 2.40 26.31 13.19
C MET A 255 3.88 26.30 12.76
N GLY A 256 4.13 26.44 11.46
CA GLY A 256 5.48 26.44 10.88
C GLY A 256 6.08 25.06 10.62
N LYS A 257 5.52 23.98 11.16
CA LYS A 257 5.97 22.60 10.91
C LYS A 257 5.23 21.96 9.76
N LEU A 258 5.94 21.16 8.98
CA LEU A 258 5.36 20.34 7.93
C LEU A 258 4.94 18.99 8.51
N HIS A 259 3.72 18.60 8.19
CA HIS A 259 3.09 17.35 8.58
C HIS A 259 2.75 16.56 7.33
N GLY A 260 2.91 15.25 7.42
CA GLY A 260 2.42 14.30 6.44
C GLY A 260 1.50 13.29 7.12
N PHE A 261 0.46 12.85 6.43
CA PHE A 261 -0.49 11.89 6.95
C PHE A 261 -1.02 10.95 5.88
N THR A 262 -1.50 9.79 6.30
CA THR A 262 -2.28 8.89 5.45
C THR A 262 -3.78 9.02 5.73
N GLU A 263 -4.60 8.75 4.72
CA GLU A 263 -6.05 8.57 4.85
C GLU A 263 -6.48 7.42 3.93
N GLY A 264 -7.14 6.40 4.49
CA GLY A 264 -7.61 5.21 3.77
C GLY A 264 -7.04 3.88 4.33
N LEU A 265 -6.00 3.92 5.17
CA LEU A 265 -5.56 2.72 5.92
C LEU A 265 -6.61 2.30 6.95
N ALA A 266 -7.38 3.26 7.46
CA ALA A 266 -8.51 3.02 8.34
C ALA A 266 -9.53 2.06 7.74
N ASP A 267 -9.86 2.23 6.45
CA ASP A 267 -10.86 1.43 5.72
C ASP A 267 -10.45 -0.05 5.63
N VAL A 268 -9.18 -0.35 5.86
CA VAL A 268 -8.63 -1.71 5.81
C VAL A 268 -8.26 -2.22 7.21
N GLY A 269 -8.69 -1.50 8.25
CA GLY A 269 -8.53 -1.87 9.64
C GLY A 269 -7.13 -1.54 10.20
N LYS A 270 -6.42 -0.56 9.64
CA LYS A 270 -5.04 -0.21 10.01
C LYS A 270 -4.96 1.19 10.60
N ASP A 271 -3.94 1.43 11.42
CA ASP A 271 -3.69 2.77 11.95
C ASP A 271 -3.14 3.69 10.86
N GLU A 272 -3.64 4.91 10.82
CA GLU A 272 -3.11 5.96 9.95
C GLU A 272 -1.75 6.45 10.48
N PHE A 273 -0.90 6.97 9.60
CA PHE A 273 0.33 7.63 9.97
C PHE A 273 0.14 9.14 10.06
N LEU A 274 0.79 9.77 11.04
CA LEU A 274 0.90 11.22 11.14
C LEU A 274 2.33 11.59 11.52
N LEU A 275 3.10 12.01 10.52
CA LEU A 275 4.52 12.28 10.65
C LEU A 275 4.81 13.78 10.57
N THR A 276 5.87 14.22 11.23
CA THR A 276 6.51 15.52 10.97
C THR A 276 7.81 15.33 10.22
N GLY A 277 8.18 16.30 9.38
CA GLY A 277 9.45 16.28 8.66
C GLY A 277 9.79 17.65 8.09
N ASP A 278 10.96 17.75 7.45
CA ASP A 278 11.45 19.02 6.91
C ASP A 278 11.17 19.20 5.40
N SER A 279 10.96 18.10 4.67
CA SER A 279 10.74 18.10 3.22
C SER A 279 9.41 17.42 2.84
N PRO A 280 8.61 18.04 1.95
CA PRO A 280 7.43 17.41 1.35
C PRO A 280 7.74 16.07 0.66
N GLU A 281 8.86 16.02 -0.06
CA GLU A 281 9.29 14.84 -0.82
C GLU A 281 9.64 13.67 0.11
N ASP A 282 10.37 13.94 1.20
CA ASP A 282 10.72 12.90 2.17
C ASP A 282 9.50 12.39 2.91
N LEU A 283 8.59 13.26 3.32
CA LEU A 283 7.33 12.84 3.95
C LEU A 283 6.51 11.97 2.99
N GLN A 284 6.36 12.40 1.73
CA GLN A 284 5.60 11.63 0.75
C GLN A 284 6.23 10.25 0.51
N ARG A 285 7.55 10.18 0.35
CA ARG A 285 8.29 8.92 0.17
C ARG A 285 8.11 7.99 1.39
N VAL A 286 8.29 8.51 2.60
CA VAL A 286 8.17 7.71 3.83
C VAL A 286 6.75 7.24 4.07
N LEU A 287 5.74 8.10 3.87
CA LEU A 287 4.34 7.69 3.98
C LEU A 287 3.97 6.63 2.93
N LEU A 288 4.46 6.78 1.69
CA LEU A 288 4.26 5.78 0.65
C LEU A 288 4.90 4.44 1.05
N GLU A 289 6.13 4.46 1.55
CA GLU A 289 6.82 3.27 2.01
C GLU A 289 6.08 2.56 3.16
N LEU A 290 5.64 3.31 4.17
CA LEU A 290 4.90 2.77 5.31
C LEU A 290 3.52 2.25 4.93
N ALA A 291 2.76 2.99 4.13
CA ALA A 291 1.47 2.54 3.62
C ALA A 291 1.63 1.29 2.75
N SER A 292 2.64 1.27 1.87
CA SER A 292 2.96 0.09 1.06
C SER A 292 3.30 -1.11 1.94
N HIS A 293 4.15 -0.92 2.96
CA HIS A 293 4.51 -1.98 3.89
C HIS A 293 3.28 -2.55 4.59
N VAL A 294 2.41 -1.70 5.14
CA VAL A 294 1.20 -2.14 5.85
C VAL A 294 0.21 -2.84 4.91
N LEU A 295 -0.01 -2.31 3.72
CA LEU A 295 -0.97 -2.88 2.76
C LEU A 295 -0.47 -4.16 2.11
N VAL A 296 0.82 -4.24 1.77
CA VAL A 296 1.43 -5.44 1.19
C VAL A 296 1.50 -6.52 2.25
N THR A 297 2.05 -6.24 3.43
CA THR A 297 2.32 -7.29 4.44
C THR A 297 1.14 -7.59 5.34
N GLY A 298 0.12 -6.74 5.38
CA GLY A 298 -0.95 -6.84 6.38
C GLY A 298 -0.45 -6.62 7.82
N ALA A 299 0.71 -6.02 8.03
CA ALA A 299 1.24 -5.75 9.36
C ALA A 299 0.32 -4.84 10.19
N VAL A 300 0.33 -5.04 11.51
CA VAL A 300 -0.13 -4.05 12.48
C VAL A 300 1.11 -3.60 13.23
N ILE A 301 1.40 -2.31 13.20
CA ILE A 301 2.60 -1.75 13.84
C ILE A 301 2.21 -1.31 15.26
N PRO A 302 2.79 -1.91 16.32
CA PRO A 302 2.53 -1.49 17.69
C PRO A 302 3.04 -0.07 17.97
N GLY A 303 2.42 0.63 18.93
CA GLY A 303 3.02 1.84 19.50
C GLY A 303 4.36 1.54 20.18
N GLY A 304 5.30 2.49 20.09
CA GLY A 304 6.67 2.36 20.59
C GLY A 304 7.61 1.61 19.64
N THR A 305 7.16 1.31 18.41
CA THR A 305 7.96 0.55 17.44
C THR A 305 9.00 1.43 16.77
N GLU A 306 10.23 0.95 16.69
CA GLU A 306 11.27 1.53 15.84
C GLU A 306 11.27 0.82 14.49
N LEU A 307 11.03 1.59 13.42
CA LEU A 307 11.11 1.08 12.05
C LEU A 307 12.30 1.70 11.34
N THR A 308 13.06 0.85 10.66
CA THR A 308 14.13 1.32 9.78
C THR A 308 13.58 1.44 8.37
N LEU A 309 13.60 2.65 7.82
CA LEU A 309 13.18 2.96 6.46
C LEU A 309 14.18 2.42 5.43
N SER A 310 13.81 2.40 4.16
CA SER A 310 14.65 2.02 3.01
C SER A 310 15.91 2.87 2.85
N THR A 311 15.90 4.09 3.40
CA THR A 311 17.07 4.98 3.50
C THR A 311 18.00 4.66 4.68
N GLY A 312 17.54 3.73 5.52
CA GLY A 312 18.09 3.29 6.79
C GLY A 312 17.92 4.24 7.97
N THR A 313 17.22 5.36 7.76
CA THR A 313 16.72 6.23 8.83
C THR A 313 15.85 5.41 9.78
N VAL A 314 16.09 5.51 11.10
CA VAL A 314 15.17 4.96 12.11
C VAL A 314 14.09 5.98 12.38
N ILE A 315 12.83 5.57 12.26
CA ILE A 315 11.70 6.31 12.79
C ILE A 315 11.18 5.61 14.03
N HIS A 316 10.92 6.39 15.06
CA HIS A 316 10.23 5.92 16.25
C HIS A 316 8.75 6.28 16.12
N LEU A 317 7.89 5.27 16.16
CA LEU A 317 6.45 5.41 15.99
C LEU A 317 5.74 5.18 17.31
N GLU A 318 5.00 6.18 17.74
CA GLU A 318 4.16 6.12 18.94
C GLU A 318 2.69 6.10 18.56
N ARG A 319 1.88 5.30 19.25
CA ARG A 319 0.44 5.31 19.02
C ARG A 319 -0.18 6.46 19.81
N LYS A 320 -0.93 7.33 19.13
CA LYS A 320 -1.74 8.37 19.77
C LYS A 320 -3.21 8.17 19.44
N GLY A 321 -4.07 8.42 20.41
CA GLY A 321 -5.50 8.20 20.28
C GLY A 321 -5.91 6.74 20.49
N THR A 322 -7.18 6.44 20.27
CA THR A 322 -7.77 5.11 20.45
C THR A 322 -8.85 4.86 19.40
N GLY A 323 -9.03 3.59 19.00
CA GLY A 323 -10.03 3.18 18.01
C GLY A 323 -9.82 3.87 16.65
N GLU A 324 -10.89 4.39 16.06
CA GLU A 324 -10.86 5.08 14.77
C GLU A 324 -9.99 6.35 14.77
N ASN A 325 -9.78 6.97 15.94
CA ASN A 325 -8.95 8.16 16.10
C ASN A 325 -7.47 7.83 16.41
N ALA A 326 -7.09 6.55 16.39
CA ALA A 326 -5.70 6.14 16.63
C ALA A 326 -4.83 6.44 15.41
N ALA A 327 -3.63 6.98 15.62
CA ALA A 327 -2.64 7.15 14.58
C ALA A 327 -1.24 6.83 15.11
N LEU A 328 -0.40 6.28 14.25
CA LEU A 328 1.03 6.14 14.51
C LEU A 328 1.72 7.46 14.17
N VAL A 329 2.27 8.09 15.19
CA VAL A 329 2.95 9.38 15.08
C VAL A 329 4.44 9.22 15.16
N GLY A 330 5.17 10.00 14.38
CA GLY A 330 6.62 10.01 14.38
C GLY A 330 7.18 11.31 13.82
N SER A 331 8.50 11.42 13.82
CA SER A 331 9.22 12.42 13.05
C SER A 331 10.26 11.74 12.20
N ILE A 332 10.41 12.25 10.98
CA ILE A 332 11.57 12.04 10.14
C ILE A 332 12.52 13.23 10.26
#